data_AF-A0A430BN57-F1
#
_entry.id   AF-A0A430BN57-F1
#
_cell.length_a   1.000
_cell.length_b   1.000
_cell.length_c   1.000
_cell.angle_alpha   90.00
_cell.angle_beta   90.00
_cell.angle_gamma   90.00
#
_symmetry.space_group_name_H-M   'P 1'
#
loop_
_entity.id
_entity.type
_entity.pdbx_description
1 polymer ?
#
loop_
_entity_poly.entity_id
_entity_poly.type
_entity_poly.pdbx_seq_one_letter_code
_entity_poly.pdbx_strand_id
1 'polypeptide(L)' 'MTQPDSLWLAQSLLNAPGWARVALTAPNERLREQAAVELAQTIIVAMERQPPHFDRRQMTLPL' A
#
# COMPACT_ATOMS: atom_id res chain seq x y z
N MET A 1 -17.24 4.64 -1.32
CA MET A 1 -16.18 3.61 -1.31
C MET A 1 -15.94 3.27 0.15
N THR A 2 -16.06 2.00 0.53
CA THR A 2 -15.78 1.53 1.90
C THR A 2 -14.30 1.68 2.19
N GLN A 3 -13.95 2.31 3.30
CA GLN A 3 -12.56 2.49 3.72
C GLN A 3 -11.93 1.11 3.99
N PRO A 4 -10.77 0.78 3.40
CA PRO A 4 -10.15 -0.52 3.60
C PRO A 4 -9.69 -0.68 5.06
N ASP A 5 -9.98 -1.84 5.64
CA ASP A 5 -9.45 -2.23 6.95
C ASP A 5 -7.93 -2.45 6.86
N SER A 6 -7.19 -1.92 7.83
CA SER A 6 -5.74 -2.02 7.92
C SER A 6 -5.23 -3.47 7.95
N LEU A 7 -5.94 -4.37 8.64
CA LEU A 7 -5.55 -5.78 8.73
C LEU A 7 -5.72 -6.48 7.39
N TRP A 8 -6.86 -6.26 6.74
CA TRP A 8 -7.13 -6.78 5.40
C TRP A 8 -6.11 -6.26 4.38
N LEU A 9 -5.72 -5.00 4.46
CA LEU A 9 -4.74 -4.40 3.56
C LEU A 9 -3.32 -4.95 3.81
N ALA A 10 -2.92 -5.15 5.06
CA ALA A 10 -1.65 -5.78 5.42
C ALA A 10 -1.56 -7.23 4.89
N GLN A 11 -2.63 -8.01 5.03
CA GLN A 11 -2.71 -9.36 4.46
C GLN A 11 -2.63 -9.34 2.93
N SER A 12 -3.28 -8.37 2.30
CA SER A 12 -3.23 -8.19 0.85
C SER A 12 -1.81 -7.88 0.37
N LEU A 13 -1.06 -7.03 1.10
CA LEU A 13 0.34 -6.70 0.80
C LEU A 13 1.28 -7.91 0.92
N LEU A 14 1.08 -8.77 1.93
CA LEU A 14 1.89 -9.98 2.11
C LEU A 14 1.66 -11.01 0.99
N ASN A 15 0.45 -11.05 0.44
CA ASN A 15 0.07 -11.93 -0.68
C ASN A 15 0.23 -11.27 -2.06
N ALA A 16 0.69 -10.01 -2.09
CA ALA A 16 0.79 -9.25 -3.33
C ALA A 16 1.91 -9.81 -4.24
N PRO A 17 1.85 -9.53 -5.55
CA PRO A 17 2.91 -9.90 -6.47
C PRO A 17 4.27 -9.30 -6.06
N GLY A 18 5.35 -9.92 -6.53
CA GLY A 18 6.72 -9.59 -6.09
C GLY A 18 7.07 -8.10 -6.16
N TRP A 19 6.53 -7.35 -7.14
CA TRP A 19 6.75 -5.91 -7.28
C TRP A 19 6.20 -5.07 -6.10
N ALA A 20 5.11 -5.51 -5.46
CA ALA A 20 4.54 -4.85 -4.28
C ALA A 20 5.25 -5.27 -2.99
N ARG A 21 5.83 -6.48 -2.99
CA ARG A 21 6.62 -7.02 -1.88
C ARG A 21 8.08 -6.54 -1.87
N VAL A 22 8.52 -5.74 -2.85
CA VAL A 22 9.91 -5.21 -2.90
C VAL A 22 10.23 -4.41 -1.63
N ALA A 23 9.26 -3.70 -1.06
CA ALA A 23 9.40 -2.99 0.21
C ALA A 23 9.36 -3.93 1.45
N LEU A 24 8.97 -5.19 1.27
CA LEU A 24 8.79 -6.22 2.31
C LEU A 24 9.79 -7.38 2.14
N THR A 25 11.04 -7.07 1.79
CA THR A 25 12.10 -8.05 1.48
C THR A 25 12.96 -8.45 2.68
N ALA A 26 12.61 -8.01 3.89
CA ALA A 26 13.37 -8.34 5.10
C ALA A 26 13.49 -9.88 5.29
N PRO A 27 14.67 -10.41 5.62
CA PRO A 27 14.86 -11.85 5.80
C PRO A 27 14.08 -12.40 7.01
N ASN A 28 13.86 -11.57 8.03
CA ASN A 28 13.07 -11.91 9.22
C ASN A 28 11.57 -11.83 8.93
N GLU A 29 10.84 -12.91 9.20
CA GLU A 29 9.40 -13.02 8.96
C GLU A 29 8.56 -12.04 9.78
N ARG A 30 8.79 -11.96 11.09
CA ARG A 30 8.08 -10.99 11.95
C ARG A 30 8.31 -9.56 11.53
N LEU A 31 9.53 -9.25 11.08
CA LEU A 31 9.86 -7.91 10.59
C LEU A 31 9.10 -7.60 9.29
N ARG A 32 8.88 -8.58 8.41
CA ARG A 32 8.04 -8.42 7.21
C ARG A 32 6.57 -8.18 7.58
N GLU A 33 6.03 -8.93 8.53
CA GLU A 33 4.65 -8.75 9.00
C GLU A 33 4.44 -7.36 9.61
N GLN A 34 5.36 -6.93 10.47
CA GLN A 34 5.34 -5.58 11.06
C GLN A 34 5.42 -4.49 10.00
N ALA A 35 6.29 -4.66 9.00
CA ALA A 35 6.41 -3.73 7.89
C ALA A 35 5.13 -3.70 7.03
N ALA A 36 4.44 -4.82 6.84
CA ALA A 36 3.17 -4.87 6.11
C ALA A 36 2.06 -4.11 6.84
N VAL A 37 1.99 -4.23 8.17
CA VAL A 37 1.05 -3.47 9.00
C VAL A 37 1.33 -1.97 8.92
N GLU A 38 2.60 -1.55 9.04
CA GLU A 38 2.95 -0.14 8.95
C GLU A 38 2.67 0.45 7.56
N LEU A 39 3.02 -0.29 6.50
CA LEU A 39 2.71 0.13 5.14
C LEU A 39 1.20 0.28 4.93
N ALA A 40 0.40 -0.64 5.50
CA ALA A 40 -1.05 -0.56 5.41
C ALA A 40 -1.64 0.67 6.10
N GLN A 41 -1.17 0.98 7.30
CA GLN A 41 -1.58 2.18 8.03
C GLN A 41 -1.16 3.45 7.27
N THR A 42 0.08 3.48 6.76
CA THR A 42 0.60 4.60 5.97
C THR A 42 -0.23 4.84 4.71
N ILE A 43 -0.64 3.78 4.01
CA ILE A 43 -1.51 3.88 2.83
C ILE A 43 -2.88 4.45 3.19
N ILE A 44 -3.51 3.97 4.27
CA ILE A 44 -4.81 4.47 4.72
C ILE A 44 -4.70 5.97 5.04
N VAL A 45 -3.68 6.37 5.80
CA VAL A 45 -3.42 7.78 6.12
C VAL A 45 -3.17 8.60 4.85
N ALA A 46 -2.47 8.05 3.86
CA ALA A 46 -2.21 8.73 2.58
C ALA A 46 -3.48 8.87 1.72
N MET A 47 -4.41 7.91 1.80
CA MET A 47 -5.71 7.97 1.10
C MET A 47 -6.65 9.02 1.70
N GLU A 48 -6.58 9.24 3.02
CA GLU A 48 -7.33 10.29 3.71
C GLU A 48 -6.79 11.70 3.40
N ARG A 49 -5.52 11.79 3.03
CA ARG A 49 -4.91 13.05 2.59
C ARG A 49 -5.42 13.38 1.20
N GLN A 50 -5.91 14.61 1.04
CA GLN A 50 -6.32 15.14 -0.24
C GLN A 50 -5.14 15.02 -1.23
N PRO A 51 -5.35 14.44 -2.43
CA PRO A 51 -4.25 14.17 -3.33
C PRO A 51 -3.52 15.47 -3.63
N PRO A 52 -2.17 15.50 -3.50
CA PRO A 52 -1.41 16.64 -3.99
C PRO A 52 -1.72 16.76 -5.49
N HIS A 53 -1.90 18.00 -5.93
CA HIS A 53 -2.08 18.46 -7.32
C HIS A 53 -2.02 17.37 -8.39
N PHE A 54 -3.09 17.21 -9.18
CA PHE A 54 -3.10 16.40 -10.39
C PHE A 54 -1.85 16.71 -11.23
N ASP A 55 -1.00 15.70 -11.45
CA ASP A 55 0.13 15.85 -12.35
C ASP A 55 -0.42 16.03 -13.77
N ARG A 56 -0.24 17.23 -14.35
CA ARG A 56 -0.70 17.55 -15.71
C ARG A 56 -0.09 16.64 -16.77
N ARG A 57 1.00 15.94 -16.46
CA ARG A 57 1.66 14.98 -17.36
C ARG A 57 1.15 13.56 -17.18
N GLN A 58 0.27 13.30 -16.21
CA GLN A 58 -0.31 11.98 -16.02
C GLN A 58 -1.30 11.67 -17.14
N MET A 59 -0.97 10.68 -17.96
CA MET A 59 -1.85 10.22 -19.03
C MET A 59 -3.09 9.54 -18.46
N THR A 60 -4.23 9.75 -19.11
CA THR A 60 -5.47 9.05 -18.77
C THR A 60 -5.28 7.55 -19.01
N LEU A 61 -5.62 6.71 -18.04
CA LEU A 61 -5.61 5.27 -18.22
C LEU A 61 -6.60 4.92 -19.35
N PRO A 62 -6.21 4.12 -20.35
CA PRO A 62 -7.15 3.60 -21.32
C PRO A 62 -8.14 2.67 -20.59
N LEU A 63 -9.43 2.98 -20.72
CA LEU A 63 -10.54 2.19 -20.17
C LEU A 63 -10.80 0.94 -21.02
#